data_AF-A0A7S0ZDP4-F1
#
_entry.id   AF-A0A7S0ZDP4-F1
#
_cell.length_a   1.000
_cell.length_b   1.000
_cell.length_c   1.000
_cell.angle_alpha   90.00
_cell.angle_beta   90.00
_cell.angle_gamma   90.00
#
_symmetry.space_group_name_H-M   'P 1'
#
loop_
_entity.id
_entity.type
_entity.pdbx_description
1 polymer ?
#
loop_
_entity_poly.entity_id
_entity_poly.type
_entity_poly.pdbx_seq_one_letter_code
_entity_poly.pdbx_strand_id
1 'polypeptide(L)'
;MVAGFIGGICLDGNSTQIQNRVSRSLCTSKTQSLVFSSGNKKDLIHSIDYKGRNFGVASTRLFATESDSEIAPLTEADLCGLFQLDEMEDECETCTAVVLNSDGTITLGKTDGPVPIKVEGSWKLFNGDQFILEVDRVFEGEKGVEYTVQREYAGTVTKHLTYIEIDGNIKAPFKVGYFKLFTAEDGAKSL
;
A
#
# COMPACT_ATOMS: atom_id res chain seq x y z
N MET A 1 -37.65 41.20 -30.53
CA MET A 1 -37.02 42.53 -30.74
C MET A 1 -36.67 43.04 -29.36
N VAL A 2 -35.43 43.23 -28.93
CA VAL A 2 -34.22 43.76 -29.59
C VAL A 2 -32.99 42.96 -29.14
N ALA A 3 -32.01 42.85 -30.03
CA ALA A 3 -30.74 42.15 -29.87
C ALA A 3 -29.69 42.95 -29.06
N GLY A 4 -28.63 42.26 -28.61
CA GLY A 4 -27.43 42.90 -28.04
C GLY A 4 -26.27 41.92 -27.87
N PHE A 5 -25.56 41.68 -28.97
CA PHE A 5 -24.30 40.93 -29.13
C PHE A 5 -23.12 41.86 -28.82
N ILE A 6 -22.16 41.50 -27.95
CA ILE A 6 -20.71 41.83 -27.96
C ILE A 6 -20.07 40.88 -26.92
N GLY A 7 -18.94 40.18 -27.09
CA GLY A 7 -17.94 40.06 -28.13
C GLY A 7 -16.85 39.13 -27.57
N GLY A 8 -16.33 38.23 -28.41
CA GLY A 8 -15.23 37.35 -28.05
C GLY A 8 -13.88 38.08 -28.06
N ILE A 9 -12.94 37.55 -27.29
CA ILE A 9 -11.51 37.79 -27.48
C ILE A 9 -10.81 36.44 -27.36
N CYS A 10 -10.39 35.90 -28.51
CA CYS A 10 -9.29 34.95 -28.58
C CYS A 10 -7.98 35.72 -28.36
N LEU A 11 -7.08 35.18 -27.55
CA LEU A 11 -5.66 35.45 -27.65
C LEU A 11 -4.91 34.11 -27.70
N ASP A 12 -4.25 33.92 -28.83
CA ASP A 12 -3.34 32.83 -29.12
C ASP A 12 -2.02 32.96 -28.36
N GLY A 13 -1.42 31.82 -28.04
CA GLY A 13 0.01 31.59 -28.15
C GLY A 13 0.91 32.06 -26.99
N ASN A 14 1.44 31.10 -26.23
CA ASN A 14 2.87 30.85 -26.34
C ASN A 14 3.26 29.40 -25.96
N SER A 15 4.12 28.88 -26.80
CA SER A 15 4.80 27.59 -26.77
C SER A 15 5.85 27.55 -25.67
N THR A 16 5.92 26.46 -24.90
CA THR A 16 7.21 25.93 -24.43
C THR A 16 7.12 24.42 -24.26
N GLN A 17 7.60 23.68 -25.27
CA GLN A 17 7.94 22.27 -25.10
C GLN A 17 9.17 22.16 -24.19
N ILE A 18 9.03 21.45 -23.08
CA ILE A 18 10.18 20.92 -22.33
C ILE A 18 10.18 19.41 -22.56
N GLN A 19 11.01 18.97 -23.51
CA GLN A 19 11.36 17.56 -23.66
C GLN A 19 12.32 17.17 -22.54
N ASN A 20 11.84 16.48 -21.52
CA ASN A 20 12.70 15.72 -20.62
C ASN A 20 12.79 14.28 -21.11
N ARG A 21 13.82 14.05 -21.93
CA ARG A 21 14.35 12.75 -22.31
C ARG A 21 15.33 12.34 -21.20
N VAL A 22 14.95 11.37 -20.36
CA VAL A 22 15.91 10.63 -19.54
C VAL A 22 15.64 9.14 -19.67
N SER A 23 16.74 8.44 -19.92
CA SER A 23 16.88 7.09 -20.43
C SER A 23 16.25 6.01 -19.56
N ARG A 24 15.66 5.01 -20.24
CA ARG A 24 15.38 3.68 -19.69
C ARG A 24 16.68 3.06 -19.21
N SER A 25 16.79 2.81 -17.91
CA SER A 25 17.81 1.94 -17.33
C SER A 25 17.17 0.60 -17.01
N LEU A 26 17.55 -0.45 -17.75
CA LEU A 26 17.25 -1.82 -17.38
C LEU A 26 18.06 -2.16 -16.11
N CYS A 27 17.38 -2.24 -14.96
CA CYS A 27 17.95 -2.91 -13.80
C CYS A 27 17.63 -4.41 -13.91
N THR A 28 18.60 -5.19 -14.35
CA THR A 28 18.57 -6.65 -14.24
C THR A 28 18.93 -7.05 -12.82
N SER A 29 17.96 -7.25 -11.95
CA SER A 29 18.18 -7.95 -10.68
C SER A 29 18.03 -9.45 -10.91
N LYS A 30 19.14 -10.17 -10.84
CA LYS A 30 19.20 -11.63 -10.85
C LYS A 30 18.34 -12.19 -9.70
N THR A 31 17.27 -12.87 -10.06
CA THR A 31 16.55 -13.79 -9.19
C THR A 31 17.50 -14.93 -8.80
N GLN A 32 18.01 -14.94 -7.58
CA GLN A 32 18.52 -16.17 -6.97
C GLN A 32 17.35 -16.86 -6.28
N SER A 33 16.95 -17.98 -6.89
CA SER A 33 16.01 -18.93 -6.30
C SER A 33 16.70 -19.65 -5.14
N LEU A 34 16.24 -19.39 -3.92
CA LEU A 34 16.62 -20.19 -2.74
C LEU A 34 15.64 -21.36 -2.64
N VAL A 35 16.07 -22.49 -3.19
CA VAL A 35 15.43 -23.79 -2.98
C VAL A 35 15.82 -24.28 -1.59
N PHE A 36 14.87 -24.27 -0.65
CA PHE A 36 15.05 -24.97 0.63
C PHE A 36 14.75 -26.46 0.43
N SER A 37 15.81 -27.25 0.25
CA SER A 37 15.73 -28.71 0.37
C SER A 37 15.83 -29.09 1.85
N SER A 38 14.71 -29.53 2.41
CA SER A 38 14.66 -30.22 3.70
C SER A 38 15.41 -31.54 3.59
N GLY A 39 16.61 -31.59 4.17
CA GLY A 39 17.44 -32.79 4.20
C GLY A 39 18.17 -32.93 5.54
N ASN A 40 17.54 -33.64 6.48
CA ASN A 40 18.24 -34.27 7.59
C ASN A 40 19.39 -35.13 7.06
N LYS A 41 20.64 -34.86 7.44
CA LYS A 41 21.65 -35.91 7.68
C LYS A 41 22.90 -35.38 8.36
N LYS A 42 23.36 -36.24 9.27
CA LYS A 42 24.55 -36.19 10.08
C LYS A 42 25.82 -36.19 9.22
N ASP A 43 26.88 -35.72 9.87
CA ASP A 43 28.29 -36.07 9.68
C ASP A 43 29.19 -35.22 8.77
N LEU A 44 30.42 -35.11 9.30
CA LEU A 44 31.72 -34.95 8.64
C LEU A 44 32.29 -33.53 8.51
N ILE A 45 32.91 -33.07 9.61
CA ILE A 45 33.95 -32.04 9.59
C ILE A 45 35.20 -32.64 8.90
N HIS A 46 35.41 -32.31 7.63
CA HIS A 46 36.72 -32.49 7.01
C HIS A 46 37.61 -31.28 7.36
N SER A 47 38.66 -31.58 8.12
CA SER A 47 39.81 -30.72 8.36
C SER A 47 40.43 -30.24 7.04
N ILE A 48 40.45 -28.92 6.83
CA ILE A 48 41.31 -28.29 5.82
C ILE A 48 42.52 -27.72 6.54
N ASP A 49 43.68 -28.33 6.31
CA ASP A 49 44.98 -27.95 6.86
C ASP A 49 45.60 -26.85 5.99
N TYR A 50 45.64 -25.61 6.49
CA TYR A 50 46.32 -24.48 5.85
C TYR A 50 47.63 -24.18 6.59
N LYS A 51 48.76 -24.62 6.00
CA LYS A 51 50.09 -24.18 6.41
C LYS A 51 50.38 -22.79 5.86
N GLY A 52 50.40 -21.77 6.72
CA GLY A 52 50.89 -20.45 6.32
C GLY A 52 50.78 -19.34 7.38
N ARG A 53 51.87 -19.15 8.15
CA ARG A 53 52.40 -17.90 8.72
C ARG A 53 51.46 -16.94 9.50
N ASN A 54 51.74 -16.88 10.81
CA ASN A 54 51.55 -15.80 11.80
C ASN A 54 51.00 -14.44 11.33
N PHE A 55 49.83 -14.06 11.86
CA PHE A 55 49.58 -12.75 12.48
C PHE A 55 48.57 -12.93 13.61
N GLY A 56 48.97 -12.57 14.84
CA GLY A 56 48.09 -12.59 16.00
C GLY A 56 47.09 -11.45 15.93
N VAL A 57 45.81 -11.80 15.81
CA VAL A 57 44.71 -11.03 16.39
C VAL A 57 43.58 -12.03 16.65
N ALA A 58 43.29 -12.25 17.92
CA ALA A 58 42.10 -12.97 18.34
C ALA A 58 40.86 -12.14 17.95
N SER A 59 40.39 -12.31 16.72
CA SER A 59 39.10 -11.79 16.28
C SER A 59 38.08 -12.90 16.47
N THR A 60 37.67 -13.09 17.72
CA THR A 60 36.46 -13.82 18.04
C THR A 60 35.33 -13.04 17.39
N ARG A 61 34.89 -13.47 16.20
CA ARG A 61 33.63 -13.01 15.62
C ARG A 61 32.53 -13.40 16.60
N LEU A 62 32.16 -12.46 17.45
CA LEU A 62 30.89 -12.45 18.14
C LEU A 62 29.84 -12.42 17.04
N PHE A 63 29.27 -13.58 16.73
CA PHE A 63 28.00 -13.65 16.05
C PHE A 63 27.00 -13.00 17.01
N ALA A 64 26.71 -11.72 16.77
CA ALA A 64 25.54 -11.10 17.34
C ALA A 64 24.36 -11.91 16.79
N THR A 65 23.79 -12.77 17.65
CA THR A 65 22.45 -13.27 17.45
C THR A 65 21.57 -12.02 17.36
N GLU A 66 21.08 -11.73 16.16
CA GLU A 66 20.03 -10.74 15.95
C GLU A 66 18.89 -11.17 16.87
N SER A 67 18.79 -10.47 18.00
CA SER A 67 17.66 -10.61 18.89
C SER A 67 16.46 -10.18 18.07
N ASP A 68 15.58 -11.13 17.74
CA ASP A 68 14.20 -10.86 17.38
C ASP A 68 13.64 -9.95 18.48
N SER A 69 13.74 -8.64 18.25
CA SER A 69 13.07 -7.66 19.08
C SER A 69 11.60 -7.94 18.86
N GLU A 70 10.93 -8.51 19.87
CA GLU A 70 9.48 -8.65 19.90
C GLU A 70 8.88 -7.27 19.62
N ILE A 71 8.47 -7.04 18.37
CA ILE A 71 7.70 -5.87 18.01
C ILE A 71 6.36 -6.08 18.72
N ALA A 72 6.03 -5.16 19.63
CA ALA A 72 4.76 -5.21 20.35
C ALA A 72 3.60 -5.41 19.35
N PRO A 73 2.56 -6.18 19.72
CA PRO A 73 1.43 -6.40 18.83
C PRO A 73 0.79 -5.05 18.48
N LEU A 74 0.54 -4.87 17.18
CA LEU A 74 -0.19 -3.73 16.63
C LEU A 74 -1.57 -3.62 17.28
N THR A 75 -1.97 -2.39 17.61
CA THR A 75 -3.27 -2.09 18.21
C THR A 75 -4.15 -1.31 17.23
N GLU A 76 -5.47 -1.31 17.47
CA GLU A 76 -6.40 -0.49 16.68
C GLU A 76 -6.04 1.01 16.73
N ALA A 77 -5.52 1.49 17.85
CA ALA A 77 -5.07 2.88 17.99
C ALA A 77 -3.92 3.22 17.03
N ASP A 78 -3.04 2.26 16.71
CA ASP A 78 -1.96 2.45 15.73
C ASP A 78 -2.50 2.62 14.30
N LEU A 79 -3.71 2.14 14.02
CA LEU A 79 -4.34 2.19 12.69
C LEU A 79 -5.27 3.39 12.51
N CYS A 80 -5.55 4.17 13.55
CA CYS A 80 -6.40 5.34 13.42
C CYS A 80 -5.65 6.45 12.66
N GLY A 81 -6.23 6.96 11.57
CA GLY A 81 -5.58 8.01 10.78
C GLY A 81 -6.01 8.03 9.32
N LEU A 82 -5.30 8.85 8.53
CA LEU A 82 -5.52 9.00 7.09
C LEU A 82 -4.69 7.99 6.30
N PHE A 83 -5.36 7.28 5.40
CA PHE A 83 -4.80 6.32 4.49
C PHE A 83 -5.17 6.63 3.05
N GLN A 84 -4.34 6.18 2.14
CA GLN A 84 -4.61 6.09 0.71
C GLN A 84 -5.00 4.65 0.39
N LEU A 85 -6.26 4.40 0.02
CA LEU A 85 -6.78 3.12 -0.45
C LEU A 85 -6.62 3.04 -1.96
N ASP A 86 -5.77 2.12 -2.41
CA ASP A 86 -5.61 1.75 -3.81
C ASP A 86 -6.38 0.44 -4.04
N GLU A 87 -7.31 0.47 -4.99
CA GLU A 87 -8.15 -0.66 -5.35
C GLU A 87 -7.83 -1.05 -6.78
N MET A 88 -7.51 -2.32 -7.01
CA MET A 88 -7.40 -2.88 -8.35
C MET A 88 -8.47 -3.94 -8.52
N GLU A 89 -9.62 -3.53 -9.06
CA GLU A 89 -10.75 -4.40 -9.37
C GLU A 89 -10.80 -4.64 -10.88
N ASP A 90 -10.78 -5.90 -11.30
CA ASP A 90 -10.67 -6.30 -12.70
C ASP A 90 -9.44 -5.66 -13.40
N GLU A 91 -9.67 -4.78 -14.39
CA GLU A 91 -8.64 -4.01 -15.11
C GLU A 91 -8.67 -2.52 -14.74
N CYS A 92 -9.40 -2.15 -13.69
CA CYS A 92 -9.58 -0.77 -13.23
C CYS A 92 -8.82 -0.53 -11.93
N GLU A 93 -8.05 0.54 -11.90
CA GLU A 93 -7.37 1.05 -10.71
C GLU A 93 -8.09 2.31 -10.22
N THR A 94 -8.34 2.39 -8.91
CA THR A 94 -8.88 3.59 -8.27
C THR A 94 -8.17 3.87 -6.95
N CYS A 95 -7.97 5.15 -6.68
CA CYS A 95 -7.29 5.69 -5.51
C CYS A 95 -8.29 6.52 -4.69
N THR A 96 -8.51 6.15 -3.44
CA THR A 96 -9.46 6.83 -2.54
C THR A 96 -8.80 7.15 -1.20
N ALA A 97 -8.91 8.38 -0.72
CA ALA A 97 -8.51 8.73 0.64
C ALA A 97 -9.52 8.14 1.65
N VAL A 98 -9.03 7.51 2.71
CA VAL A 98 -9.84 6.87 3.76
C VAL A 98 -9.32 7.27 5.12
N VAL A 99 -10.19 7.71 6.01
CA VAL A 99 -9.87 7.88 7.43
C VAL A 99 -10.42 6.70 8.21
N LEU A 100 -9.54 6.01 8.94
CA LEU A 100 -9.93 4.99 9.92
C LEU A 100 -10.18 5.68 11.26
N ASN A 101 -11.45 5.76 11.66
CA ASN A 101 -11.85 6.44 12.89
C ASN A 101 -11.65 5.52 14.10
N SER A 102 -11.41 6.10 15.28
CA SER A 102 -11.17 5.36 16.53
C SER A 102 -12.37 4.59 17.07
N ASP A 103 -13.57 4.82 16.54
CA ASP A 103 -14.80 4.11 16.88
C ASP A 103 -15.05 2.89 15.97
N GLY A 104 -14.10 2.57 15.09
CA GLY A 104 -14.21 1.48 14.12
C GLY A 104 -15.02 1.84 12.87
N THR A 105 -15.44 3.10 12.69
CA THR A 105 -16.07 3.57 11.45
C THR A 105 -15.03 4.13 10.47
N ILE A 106 -15.45 4.43 9.24
CA ILE A 106 -14.61 5.12 8.26
C ILE A 106 -15.21 6.43 7.75
N THR A 107 -14.33 7.30 7.27
CA THR A 107 -14.70 8.47 6.46
C THR A 107 -14.00 8.40 5.12
N LEU A 108 -14.73 8.45 4.01
CA LEU A 108 -14.11 8.58 2.69
C LEU A 108 -13.84 10.04 2.34
N GLY A 109 -12.65 10.28 1.80
CA GLY A 109 -12.22 11.56 1.26
C GLY A 109 -12.30 11.58 -0.26
N LYS A 110 -11.33 12.26 -0.88
CA LYS A 110 -11.25 12.38 -2.34
C LYS A 110 -10.98 11.01 -2.98
N THR A 111 -11.65 10.74 -4.10
CA THR A 111 -11.42 9.58 -4.97
C THR A 111 -11.15 10.04 -6.41
N ASP A 112 -10.41 9.24 -7.18
CA ASP A 112 -10.27 9.41 -8.63
C ASP A 112 -11.27 8.58 -9.44
N GLY A 113 -12.06 7.72 -8.77
CA GLY A 113 -13.17 6.98 -9.33
C GLY A 113 -14.50 7.72 -9.30
N PRO A 114 -15.62 7.03 -9.56
CA PRO A 114 -16.96 7.57 -9.37
C PRO A 114 -17.15 8.07 -7.94
N VAL A 115 -17.76 9.25 -7.79
CA VAL A 115 -18.01 9.84 -6.47
C VAL A 115 -19.31 9.26 -5.90
N PRO A 116 -19.29 8.61 -4.72
CA PRO A 116 -20.51 8.11 -4.10
C PRO A 116 -21.35 9.25 -3.51
N ILE A 117 -22.67 9.11 -3.54
CA ILE A 117 -23.61 10.06 -2.92
C ILE A 117 -23.78 9.78 -1.42
N LYS A 118 -23.54 8.54 -1.00
CA LYS A 118 -23.58 8.11 0.39
C LYS A 118 -22.55 7.02 0.63
N VAL A 119 -21.93 7.04 1.80
CA VAL A 119 -20.97 6.03 2.22
C VAL A 119 -21.23 5.64 3.66
N GLU A 120 -21.19 4.33 3.92
CA GLU A 120 -21.12 3.76 5.25
C GLU A 120 -19.99 2.72 5.26
N GLY A 121 -19.34 2.52 6.40
CA GLY A 121 -18.33 1.49 6.50
C GLY A 121 -17.74 1.37 7.89
N SER A 122 -17.06 0.25 8.10
CA SER A 122 -16.41 -0.07 9.36
C SER A 122 -15.12 -0.84 9.14
N TRP A 123 -14.22 -0.80 10.11
CA TRP A 123 -12.96 -1.52 10.07
C TRP A 123 -12.66 -2.17 11.41
N LYS A 124 -11.89 -3.27 11.39
CA LYS A 124 -11.49 -4.03 12.57
C LYS A 124 -10.09 -4.62 12.40
N LEU A 125 -9.37 -4.73 13.52
CA LEU A 125 -8.10 -5.44 13.61
C LEU A 125 -8.26 -6.67 14.50
N PHE A 126 -7.85 -7.83 14.00
CA PHE A 126 -7.84 -9.09 14.73
C PHE A 126 -6.42 -9.59 14.90
N ASN A 127 -6.12 -10.18 16.05
CA ASN A 127 -4.85 -10.87 16.33
C ASN A 127 -3.58 -10.02 16.10
N GLY A 128 -3.71 -8.69 16.04
CA GLY A 128 -2.62 -7.75 15.82
C GLY A 128 -2.24 -7.51 14.36
N ASP A 129 -2.63 -8.37 13.42
CA ASP A 129 -2.20 -8.24 12.02
C ASP A 129 -3.32 -8.47 10.99
N GLN A 130 -4.46 -9.05 11.36
CA GLN A 130 -5.55 -9.34 10.43
C GLN A 130 -6.51 -8.15 10.35
N PHE A 131 -6.62 -7.55 9.17
CA PHE A 131 -7.45 -6.38 8.93
C PHE A 131 -8.68 -6.73 8.11
N ILE A 132 -9.83 -6.21 8.54
CA ILE A 132 -11.07 -6.24 7.76
C ILE A 132 -11.61 -4.82 7.66
N LEU A 133 -11.94 -4.39 6.45
CA LEU A 133 -12.66 -3.16 6.15
C LEU A 133 -13.90 -3.51 5.33
N GLU A 134 -15.05 -3.00 5.74
CA GLU A 134 -16.34 -3.14 5.06
C GLU A 134 -16.80 -1.75 4.61
N VAL A 135 -17.13 -1.61 3.33
CA VAL A 135 -17.57 -0.33 2.75
C VAL A 135 -18.79 -0.54 1.88
N ASP A 136 -19.84 0.23 2.18
CA ASP A 136 -21.05 0.36 1.41
C ASP A 136 -21.08 1.74 0.75
N ARG A 137 -21.02 1.77 -0.57
CA ARG A 137 -21.06 2.99 -1.38
C ARG A 137 -22.35 3.03 -2.18
N VAL A 138 -23.10 4.12 -2.08
CA VAL A 138 -24.28 4.37 -2.91
C VAL A 138 -23.91 5.32 -4.03
N PHE A 139 -24.29 4.97 -5.25
CA PHE A 139 -24.08 5.77 -6.45
C PHE A 139 -25.41 6.06 -7.14
N GLU A 140 -25.46 7.17 -7.85
CA GLU A 140 -26.59 7.51 -8.73
C GLU A 140 -26.33 6.94 -10.13
N GLY A 141 -27.19 6.02 -10.57
CA GLY A 141 -27.17 5.44 -11.91
C GLY A 141 -27.97 6.24 -12.93
N GLU A 142 -28.19 5.65 -14.11
CA GLU A 142 -28.99 6.30 -15.15
C GLU A 142 -30.43 6.58 -14.68
N LYS A 143 -30.95 7.76 -15.01
CA LYS A 143 -32.31 8.22 -14.67
C LYS A 143 -32.56 8.36 -13.16
N GLY A 144 -31.50 8.56 -12.36
CA GLY A 144 -31.62 8.78 -10.92
C GLY A 144 -31.91 7.51 -10.12
N VAL A 145 -31.65 6.33 -10.71
CA VAL A 145 -31.80 5.05 -9.98
C VAL A 145 -30.54 4.83 -9.16
N GLU A 146 -30.69 4.80 -7.84
CA GLU A 146 -29.58 4.50 -6.93
C GLU A 146 -29.21 3.02 -6.97
N TYR A 147 -27.91 2.73 -6.87
CA TYR A 147 -27.41 1.38 -6.64
C TYR A 147 -26.32 1.38 -5.58
N THR A 148 -26.24 0.29 -4.83
CA THR A 148 -25.27 0.11 -3.74
C THR A 148 -24.20 -0.89 -4.16
N VAL A 149 -22.94 -0.53 -3.90
CA VAL A 149 -21.78 -1.41 -4.07
C VAL A 149 -21.22 -1.69 -2.69
N GLN A 150 -21.19 -2.96 -2.32
CA GLN A 150 -20.61 -3.43 -1.07
C GLN A 150 -19.27 -4.08 -1.34
N ARG A 151 -18.28 -3.76 -0.52
CA ARG A 151 -16.93 -4.34 -0.60
C ARG A 151 -16.44 -4.70 0.79
N GLU A 152 -15.89 -5.91 0.89
CA GLU A 152 -15.14 -6.36 2.06
C GLU A 152 -13.67 -6.52 1.65
N TYR A 153 -12.79 -5.78 2.31
CA TYR A 153 -11.35 -5.81 2.11
C TYR A 153 -10.75 -6.60 3.27
N ALA A 154 -10.15 -7.75 2.98
CA ALA A 154 -9.51 -8.59 3.98
C ALA A 154 -8.01 -8.71 3.67
N GLY A 155 -7.18 -8.31 4.63
CA GLY A 155 -5.75 -8.20 4.43
C GLY A 155 -4.93 -8.34 5.70
N THR A 156 -3.64 -8.07 5.57
CA THR A 156 -2.66 -8.14 6.65
C THR A 156 -1.99 -6.79 6.84
N VAL A 157 -1.77 -6.39 8.08
CA VAL A 157 -1.08 -5.16 8.45
C VAL A 157 0.43 -5.43 8.58
N THR A 158 1.23 -4.65 7.87
CA THR A 158 2.68 -4.60 8.01
C THR A 158 3.10 -3.22 8.52
N LYS A 159 3.67 -3.17 9.74
CA LYS A 159 4.23 -1.95 10.30
C LYS A 159 5.68 -1.79 9.88
N HIS A 160 5.97 -0.71 9.19
CA HIS A 160 7.34 -0.28 8.89
C HIS A 160 7.79 0.79 9.89
N LEU A 161 9.07 1.19 9.80
CA LEU A 161 9.62 2.23 10.67
C LEU A 161 8.94 3.59 10.47
N THR A 162 8.43 3.88 9.27
CA THR A 162 7.93 5.21 8.89
C THR A 162 6.50 5.21 8.38
N TYR A 163 5.90 4.07 8.09
CA TYR A 163 4.53 3.96 7.57
C TYR A 163 3.90 2.61 7.93
N ILE A 164 2.59 2.52 7.76
CA ILE A 164 1.85 1.26 7.83
C ILE A 164 1.35 0.93 6.42
N GLU A 165 1.53 -0.33 6.02
CA GLU A 165 0.96 -0.92 4.81
C GLU A 165 -0.08 -1.96 5.22
N ILE A 166 -1.23 -1.96 4.55
CA ILE A 166 -2.23 -3.00 4.67
C ILE A 166 -2.54 -3.49 3.27
N ASP A 167 -2.25 -4.73 2.95
CA ASP A 167 -2.55 -5.29 1.63
C ASP A 167 -3.36 -6.57 1.75
N GLY A 168 -4.17 -6.85 0.73
CA GLY A 168 -5.06 -7.99 0.77
C GLY A 168 -5.92 -8.15 -0.45
N ASN A 169 -6.97 -8.95 -0.29
CA ASN A 169 -7.91 -9.24 -1.37
C ASN A 169 -9.25 -8.58 -1.09
N ILE A 170 -9.89 -8.14 -2.17
CA ILE A 170 -11.27 -7.70 -2.16
C ILE A 170 -12.13 -8.98 -2.24
N LYS A 171 -12.94 -9.23 -1.21
CA LYS A 171 -13.84 -10.37 -1.19
C LYS A 171 -15.09 -10.09 -2.01
N ALA A 172 -15.35 -11.01 -2.92
CA ALA A 172 -16.60 -11.11 -3.67
C ALA A 172 -16.83 -12.60 -4.00
N PRO A 173 -17.99 -12.98 -4.56
CA PRO A 173 -18.28 -14.38 -4.95
C PRO A 173 -17.26 -14.97 -5.94
N PHE A 174 -16.52 -14.11 -6.64
CA PHE A 174 -15.41 -14.43 -7.51
C PHE A 174 -14.22 -13.54 -7.14
N LYS A 175 -13.00 -13.93 -7.53
CA LYS A 175 -11.81 -13.10 -7.29
C LYS A 175 -11.93 -11.83 -8.14
N VAL A 176 -12.21 -10.71 -7.48
CA VAL A 176 -12.44 -9.40 -8.13
C VAL A 176 -11.20 -8.52 -8.14
N GLY A 177 -10.29 -8.67 -7.16
CA GLY A 177 -9.18 -7.73 -7.07
C GLY A 177 -8.31 -7.85 -5.83
N TYR A 178 -7.34 -6.95 -5.74
CA TYR A 178 -6.55 -6.69 -4.55
C TYR A 178 -6.69 -5.24 -4.13
N PHE A 179 -6.31 -4.96 -2.89
CA PHE A 179 -6.25 -3.59 -2.40
C PHE A 179 -4.95 -3.37 -1.63
N LYS A 180 -4.60 -2.09 -1.49
CA LYS A 180 -3.56 -1.63 -0.57
C LYS A 180 -4.02 -0.37 0.16
N LEU A 181 -3.74 -0.28 1.46
CA LEU A 181 -3.78 0.97 2.21
C LEU A 181 -2.35 1.33 2.60
N PHE A 182 -2.01 2.60 2.39
CA PHE A 182 -0.78 3.19 2.90
C PHE A 182 -1.11 4.39 3.76
N THR A 183 -0.41 4.57 4.89
CA THR A 183 -0.50 5.81 5.65
C THR A 183 -0.20 6.98 4.72
N ALA A 184 -1.15 7.91 4.58
CA ALA A 184 -0.86 9.13 3.84
C ALA A 184 0.19 9.90 4.65
N GLU A 185 1.33 10.25 4.04
CA GLU A 185 2.27 11.16 4.69
C GLU A 185 1.48 12.43 5.03
N ASP A 186 1.34 12.71 6.33
CA ASP A 186 0.89 14.02 6.75
C ASP A 186 1.88 15.02 6.18
N GLY A 187 1.50 15.70 5.10
CA GLY A 187 2.18 16.89 4.60
C GLY A 187 2.28 18.01 5.66
N ALA A 188 1.76 17.78 6.86
CA ALA A 188 1.97 18.58 8.06
C ALA A 188 3.37 18.38 8.67
N LYS A 189 4.42 18.68 7.89
CA LYS A 189 5.51 19.49 8.43
C LYS A 189 5.23 20.95 8.07
N SER A 190 4.22 21.54 8.71
CA SER A 190 4.13 22.99 8.77
C SER A 190 5.03 23.49 9.90
N LEU A 191 6.20 24.02 9.49
CA LEU A 191 7.15 24.89 10.20
C LEU A 191 8.04 24.27 11.30
#